data_AF-A0A9D5DVE1-F1
#
_entry.id   AF-A0A9D5DVE1-F1
#
_cell.length_a   1.000
_cell.length_b   1.000
_cell.length_c   1.000
_cell.angle_alpha   90.00
_cell.angle_beta   90.00
_cell.angle_gamma   90.00
#
_symmetry.space_group_name_H-M   'P 1'
#
loop_
_entity.id
_entity.type
_entity.pdbx_description
1 polymer ?
#
loop_
_entity_poly.entity_id
_entity_poly.type
_entity_poly.pdbx_seq_one_letter_code
_entity_poly.pdbx_strand_id
1 'polypeptide(L)' 'RTDVIEVLPASMISVDMVPRSPGDWLLHCHVNDHMLAGMSARWRVLP' A
#
# COMPACT_ATOMS: atom_id res chain seq x y z
N ARG A 1 -0.17 8.65 -12.93
CA ARG A 1 -0.07 7.21 -12.58
C ARG A 1 1.14 7.05 -11.67
N THR A 2 0.96 6.59 -10.44
CA THR A 2 2.01 6.41 -9.43
C THR A 2 1.74 5.10 -8.67
N ASP A 3 2.73 4.59 -7.95
CA ASP A 3 2.66 3.44 -7.05
C ASP A 3 2.82 3.82 -5.56
N VAL A 4 3.17 5.09 -5.28
CA VAL A 4 3.31 5.64 -3.93
C VAL A 4 2.53 6.96 -3.82
N ILE A 5 1.90 7.19 -2.67
CA ILE A 5 1.22 8.44 -2.30
C ILE A 5 1.53 8.81 -0.85
N GLU A 6 1.61 10.11 -0.57
CA GLU A 6 1.77 10.63 0.78
C GLU A 6 0.41 10.70 1.49
N VAL A 7 0.36 10.20 2.73
CA VAL A 7 -0.81 10.30 3.61
C VAL A 7 -0.37 11.00 4.89
N LEU A 8 -0.89 12.21 5.11
CA LEU A 8 -0.55 13.00 6.30
C LEU A 8 -1.25 12.45 7.54
N PRO A 9 -0.72 12.72 8.76
CA PRO A 9 -1.38 12.33 10.00
C PRO A 9 -2.83 12.82 10.07
N ALA A 10 -3.73 11.98 10.57
CA ALA A 10 -5.16 12.25 10.68
C ALA A 10 -5.89 12.60 9.37
N SER A 11 -5.33 12.21 8.22
CA SER A 11 -5.97 12.35 6.91
C SER A 11 -6.40 11.01 6.32
N MET A 12 -7.29 11.05 5.33
CA MET A 12 -7.72 9.89 4.57
C MET A 12 -7.66 10.21 3.08
N ILE A 13 -7.24 9.24 2.28
CA ILE A 13 -7.19 9.34 0.82
C ILE A 13 -7.81 8.08 0.22
N SER A 14 -8.66 8.26 -0.79
CA SER A 14 -9.19 7.17 -1.61
C SER A 14 -8.42 7.10 -2.93
N VAL A 15 -8.04 5.89 -3.34
CA VAL A 15 -7.31 5.63 -4.60
C VAL A 15 -7.90 4.43 -5.32
N ASP A 16 -7.86 4.47 -6.65
CA ASP A 16 -8.20 3.33 -7.50
C ASP A 16 -6.91 2.64 -7.97
N MET A 17 -6.81 1.33 -7.72
CA MET A 17 -5.67 0.50 -8.11
C MET A 17 -6.13 -0.62 -9.04
N VAL A 18 -5.48 -0.73 -10.20
CA VAL A 18 -5.65 -1.85 -11.14
C VAL A 18 -4.41 -2.75 -11.07
N PRO A 19 -4.48 -3.92 -10.40
CA PRO A 19 -3.36 -4.85 -10.32
C PRO A 19 -3.09 -5.47 -11.69
N ARG A 20 -1.81 -5.65 -12.03
CA ARG A 20 -1.40 -6.19 -13.34
C ARG A 20 -1.28 -7.71 -13.38
N SER A 21 -1.28 -8.37 -12.22
CA SER A 21 -1.17 -9.82 -12.09
C SER A 21 -1.82 -10.32 -10.80
N PRO A 22 -2.36 -11.55 -10.79
CA PRO A 22 -2.81 -12.21 -9.56
C PRO A 22 -1.66 -12.45 -8.59
N GLY A 23 -1.97 -12.59 -7.29
CA GLY A 23 -0.99 -12.90 -6.25
C GLY A 23 -1.23 -12.17 -4.94
N ASP A 24 -0.29 -12.34 -4.01
CA ASP A 24 -0.26 -11.57 -2.76
C ASP A 24 0.65 -10.36 -2.92
N TRP A 25 0.07 -9.17 -2.82
CA TRP A 25 0.76 -7.90 -2.94
C TRP A 25 1.03 -7.31 -1.56
N LEU A 26 2.23 -6.76 -1.39
CA LEU A 26 2.59 -6.02 -0.18
C LEU A 26 2.14 -4.56 -0.35
N LEU A 27 1.25 -4.12 0.55
CA LEU A 27 0.93 -2.71 0.76
C LEU A 27 1.70 -2.25 2.01
N HIS A 28 2.59 -1.27 1.91
CA HIS A 28 3.40 -0.86 3.05
C HIS A 28 3.74 0.64 3.05
N CYS A 29 4.14 1.15 4.20
CA CYS A 29 4.71 2.49 4.31
C CYS A 29 6.14 2.51 3.75
N HIS A 30 6.50 3.57 3.04
CA HIS A 30 7.85 3.75 2.51
C HIS A 30 8.81 4.46 3.49
N VAL A 31 8.32 4.84 4.69
CA VAL A 31 9.16 5.31 5.81
C VAL A 31 9.74 4.09 6.52
N ASN A 32 11.07 3.99 6.53
CA ASN A 32 11.79 2.81 7.01
C ASN A 32 11.37 2.37 8.42
N ASP A 33 11.33 3.31 9.36
CA ASP A 33 11.02 3.01 10.76
C ASP A 33 9.57 2.53 10.93
N HIS A 34 8.64 3.07 10.15
CA HIS A 34 7.23 2.65 10.17
C HIS A 34 7.06 1.26 9.54
N MET A 35 7.79 0.97 8.46
CA MET A 35 7.78 -0.35 7.82
C MET A 35 8.29 -1.42 8.79
N LEU A 36 9.41 -1.16 9.46
CA LEU A 36 9.97 -2.05 10.48
C LEU A 36 9.07 -2.21 11.70
N ALA A 37 8.33 -1.15 12.06
CA ALA A 37 7.31 -1.20 13.11
C ALA A 37 6.01 -1.92 12.68
N GLY A 38 5.92 -2.39 11.43
CA GLY A 38 4.82 -3.24 10.96
C GLY A 38 3.72 -2.50 10.20
N MET A 39 3.95 -1.26 9.75
CA MET A 39 3.00 -0.51 8.90
C MET A 39 2.94 -1.11 7.48
N SER A 40 2.36 -2.30 7.39
CA SER A 40 2.22 -3.11 6.19
C SER A 40 0.98 -3.99 6.27
N ALA A 41 0.45 -4.35 5.11
CA ALA A 41 -0.66 -5.27 4.94
C ALA A 41 -0.44 -6.11 3.67
N ARG A 42 -1.09 -7.27 3.58
CA ARG A 42 -1.13 -8.08 2.36
C ARG A 42 -2.48 -7.95 1.69
N TRP A 43 -2.46 -7.75 0.38
CA TRP A 43 -3.66 -7.74 -0.45
C TRP A 43 -3.62 -8.90 -1.45
N ARG A 44 -4.62 -9.80 -1.36
CA ARG A 44 -4.77 -10.94 -2.27
C ARG A 44 -5.54 -10.50 -3.52
N VAL A 45 -4.90 -10.59 -4.67
CA VAL A 45 -5.53 -10.45 -5.99
C VAL A 45 -5.79 -11.84 -6.55
N LEU A 46 -7.06 -12.17 -6.77
CA LEU A 46 -7.48 -13.44 -7.36
C LEU A 46 -7.37 -13.38 -8.90
N PRO A 47 -7.25 -14.54 -9.56
CA PRO A 47 -7.40 -14.65 -11.02
C PRO A 47 -8.76 -14.16 -11.52
#